data_AF-A0A6P7YQU7-F1
#
_entry.id   AF-A0A6P7YQU7-F1
#
_cell.length_a   1.000
_cell.length_b   1.000
_cell.length_c   1.000
_cell.angle_alpha   90.00
_cell.angle_beta   90.00
_cell.angle_gamma   90.00
#
_symmetry.space_group_name_H-M   'P 1'
#
loop_
_entity.id
_entity.type
_entity.pdbx_description
1 polymer ?
#
loop_
_entity_poly.entity_id
_entity_poly.type
_entity_poly.pdbx_seq_one_letter_code
_entity_poly.pdbx_strand_id
1 'polypeptide(L)'
;MDWSLIFIILASTLVTYSSLLLLLSFGLILCRKPLNLHWLHKILLILTAVIVAACIVGLDLKWKEEWLAIYISLQATAPFLHLGAAAGVTLLAWVIASFFFHTEQKALRVFVLLLYLCVVIALYLLPLLIHSPCIMEPTHLPPKPRLMGHRGAPMVAPENTMMSFKKTVACDAYAFESDVRVSSDGFPFLMHDKTLDRTTNVATVFPGREKEDSSLFTWAELQQLDAGTWFLQKQPFPAARTLSSEDREEVGKQKIPALSELLEAAGTHNMSVIFDLRAPPKNHNYSEAFVNVTLEAILKSNISQELILWLPDQFREDVMRQAPGFQQIYGHKRRNDTEPLKRVNLSFKNMSTQEIRVYRKDVKVNLYVVDKPWLFSMLWCAGVDSVTTNACHILQQLKQPSWLLPPDTYRMIWIVVDCLLFTVILWAFILQRKCSRKRDTSVSDTAVLLTQIHSILE
;
A
#
# COMPACT_ATOMS: atom_id res chain seq x y z
N MET A 1 18.26 3.82 -14.16
CA MET A 1 17.64 5.07 -13.65
C MET A 1 16.14 4.86 -13.62
N ASP A 2 15.54 5.04 -12.45
CA ASP A 2 14.10 4.89 -12.27
C ASP A 2 13.41 6.15 -12.80
N TRP A 3 13.07 6.15 -14.10
CA TRP A 3 12.43 7.28 -14.76
C TRP A 3 11.09 7.67 -14.12
N SER A 4 10.49 6.74 -13.37
CA SER A 4 9.25 6.91 -12.60
C SER A 4 9.30 8.15 -11.68
N LEU A 5 10.39 8.36 -10.94
CA LEU A 5 10.54 9.49 -10.03
C LEU A 5 10.57 10.82 -10.81
N ILE A 6 11.30 10.85 -11.93
CA ILE A 6 11.41 12.04 -12.79
C ILE A 6 10.03 12.37 -13.38
N PHE A 7 9.30 11.38 -13.87
CA PHE A 7 7.94 11.54 -14.37
C PHE A 7 6.98 12.05 -13.29
N ILE A 8 7.06 11.52 -12.07
CA ILE A 8 6.22 11.95 -10.94
C ILE A 8 6.52 13.40 -10.56
N ILE A 9 7.80 13.78 -10.46
CA ILE A 9 8.20 15.16 -10.14
C ILE A 9 7.74 16.11 -11.24
N LEU A 10 7.95 15.75 -12.52
CA LEU A 10 7.53 16.56 -13.65
C LEU A 10 6.00 16.74 -13.68
N ALA A 11 5.25 15.64 -13.53
CA ALA A 11 3.79 15.67 -13.49
C ALA A 11 3.28 16.48 -12.29
N SER A 12 3.84 16.29 -11.10
CA SER A 12 3.47 17.04 -9.89
C SER A 12 3.73 18.53 -10.07
N THR A 13 4.86 18.90 -10.67
CA THR A 13 5.21 20.31 -10.95
C THR A 13 4.21 20.93 -11.94
N LEU A 14 3.91 20.23 -13.04
CA LEU A 14 2.96 20.68 -14.06
C LEU A 14 1.52 20.81 -13.54
N VAL A 15 1.06 19.85 -12.73
CA VAL A 15 -0.25 19.90 -12.07
C VAL A 15 -0.31 21.07 -11.09
N THR A 16 0.71 21.22 -10.23
CA THR A 16 0.77 22.33 -9.25
C THR A 16 0.76 23.68 -9.96
N TYR A 17 1.55 23.82 -11.01
CA TYR A 17 1.57 25.01 -11.85
C TYR A 17 0.21 25.31 -12.48
N SER A 18 -0.45 24.28 -13.03
CA SER A 18 -1.78 24.40 -13.63
C SER A 18 -2.82 24.82 -12.58
N SER A 19 -2.77 24.25 -11.37
CA SER A 19 -3.63 24.63 -10.25
C SER A 19 -3.41 26.07 -9.81
N LEU A 20 -2.16 26.54 -9.72
CA LEU A 20 -1.84 27.94 -9.40
C LEU A 20 -2.35 28.90 -10.46
N LEU A 21 -2.18 28.56 -11.75
CA LEU A 21 -2.73 29.31 -12.86
C LEU A 21 -4.25 29.39 -12.81
N LEU A 22 -4.92 28.30 -12.43
CA LEU A 22 -6.37 28.25 -12.31
C LEU A 22 -6.85 29.13 -11.15
N LEU A 23 -6.15 29.11 -10.00
CA LEU A 23 -6.40 30.00 -8.86
C LEU A 23 -6.16 31.47 -9.21
N LEU A 24 -5.08 31.79 -9.93
CA LEU A 24 -4.78 33.15 -10.37
C LEU A 24 -5.81 33.63 -11.40
N SER A 25 -6.20 32.75 -12.33
CA SER A 25 -7.21 33.05 -13.34
C SER A 25 -8.55 33.34 -12.70
N PHE A 26 -8.93 32.52 -11.73
CA PHE A 26 -10.09 32.77 -10.90
C PHE A 26 -9.97 34.13 -10.18
N GLY A 27 -8.83 34.41 -9.54
CA GLY A 27 -8.50 35.71 -8.93
C GLY A 27 -8.69 36.92 -9.86
N LEU A 28 -8.21 36.83 -11.10
CA LEU A 28 -8.31 37.89 -12.09
C LEU A 28 -9.76 38.12 -12.57
N ILE A 29 -10.51 37.03 -12.76
CA ILE A 29 -11.93 37.08 -13.10
C ILE A 29 -12.72 37.77 -11.97
N LEU A 30 -12.42 37.46 -10.70
CA LEU A 30 -13.03 38.13 -9.54
C LEU A 30 -12.73 39.63 -9.50
N CYS A 31 -11.53 40.03 -9.92
CA CYS A 31 -11.12 41.42 -10.01
C CYS A 31 -11.62 42.13 -11.28
N ARG A 32 -12.46 41.48 -12.10
CA ARG A 32 -12.92 41.95 -13.42
C ARG A 32 -11.77 42.37 -14.36
N LYS A 33 -10.59 41.78 -14.19
CA LYS A 33 -9.45 42.01 -15.08
C LYS A 33 -9.52 41.04 -16.27
N PRO A 34 -9.20 41.47 -17.50
CA PRO A 34 -9.21 40.60 -18.66
C PRO A 34 -8.19 39.47 -18.48
N LEU A 35 -8.64 38.24 -18.74
CA LEU A 35 -7.80 37.05 -18.66
C LEU A 35 -6.93 36.91 -19.91
N ASN A 36 -5.85 37.67 -19.97
CA ASN A 36 -4.89 37.58 -21.08
C ASN A 36 -3.83 36.53 -20.78
N LEU A 37 -4.18 35.27 -21.05
CA LEU A 37 -3.25 34.16 -20.87
C LEU A 37 -2.24 34.11 -22.03
N HIS A 38 -0.95 34.29 -21.71
CA HIS A 38 0.15 34.15 -22.67
C HIS A 38 0.12 32.77 -23.35
N TRP A 39 0.51 32.69 -24.62
CA TRP A 39 0.44 31.47 -25.44
C TRP A 39 1.20 30.30 -24.81
N LEU A 40 2.30 30.58 -24.12
CA LEU A 40 3.10 29.60 -23.38
C LEU A 40 2.27 28.83 -22.34
N HIS A 41 1.44 29.52 -21.56
CA HIS A 41 0.59 28.89 -20.54
C HIS A 41 -0.49 28.01 -21.17
N LYS A 42 -1.04 28.42 -22.32
CA LYS A 42 -2.02 27.62 -23.07
C LYS A 42 -1.40 26.30 -23.52
N ILE A 43 -0.19 26.36 -24.08
CA ILE A 43 0.56 25.16 -24.46
C ILE A 43 0.84 24.30 -23.24
N LEU A 44 1.29 24.88 -22.11
CA LEU A 44 1.61 24.10 -20.93
C LEU A 44 0.38 23.42 -20.30
N LEU A 45 -0.78 24.06 -20.33
CA LEU A 45 -2.05 23.47 -19.88
C LEU A 45 -2.48 22.30 -20.77
N ILE A 46 -2.41 22.45 -22.10
CA ILE A 46 -2.71 21.37 -23.05
C ILE A 46 -1.73 20.21 -22.85
N LEU A 47 -0.44 20.50 -22.73
CA LEU A 47 0.59 19.50 -22.45
C LEU A 47 0.31 18.77 -21.14
N THR A 48 -0.06 19.50 -20.08
CA THR A 48 -0.42 18.89 -18.79
C THR A 48 -1.64 17.98 -18.94
N ALA A 49 -2.68 18.41 -19.65
CA ALA A 49 -3.88 17.60 -19.87
C ALA A 49 -3.56 16.31 -20.66
N VAL A 50 -2.74 16.41 -21.71
CA VAL A 50 -2.28 15.25 -22.51
C VAL A 50 -1.44 14.31 -21.65
N ILE A 51 -0.52 14.83 -20.83
CA ILE A 51 0.30 14.02 -19.92
C ILE A 51 -0.59 13.31 -18.90
N VAL A 52 -1.53 14.01 -18.26
CA VAL A 52 -2.46 13.41 -17.29
C VAL A 52 -3.30 12.32 -17.95
N ALA A 53 -3.85 12.57 -19.14
CA ALA A 53 -4.61 11.57 -19.89
C ALA A 53 -3.73 10.35 -20.25
N ALA A 54 -2.51 10.58 -20.74
CA ALA A 54 -1.55 9.53 -21.05
C ALA A 54 -1.11 8.75 -19.80
N CYS A 55 -0.97 9.41 -18.64
CA CYS A 55 -0.71 8.76 -17.37
C CYS A 55 -1.89 7.89 -16.94
N ILE A 56 -3.13 8.36 -17.06
CA ILE A 56 -4.33 7.57 -16.73
C ILE A 56 -4.42 6.34 -17.64
N VAL A 57 -4.24 6.50 -18.95
CA VAL A 57 -4.24 5.38 -19.91
C VAL A 57 -3.06 4.43 -19.64
N GLY A 58 -1.88 4.96 -19.34
CA GLY A 58 -0.69 4.16 -19.02
C GLY A 58 -0.86 3.35 -17.73
N LEU A 59 -1.48 3.95 -16.71
CA LEU A 59 -1.87 3.25 -15.48
C LEU A 59 -2.89 2.16 -15.77
N ASP A 60 -3.90 2.43 -16.61
CA ASP A 60 -4.93 1.43 -16.93
C ASP A 60 -4.37 0.24 -17.74
N LEU A 61 -3.39 0.48 -18.62
CA LEU A 61 -2.77 -0.57 -19.42
C LEU A 61 -1.71 -1.38 -18.66
N LYS A 62 -0.89 -0.74 -17.83
CA LYS A 62 0.23 -1.41 -17.14
C LYS A 62 -0.07 -1.85 -15.71
N TRP A 63 -0.99 -1.20 -15.01
CA TRP A 63 -1.18 -1.34 -13.56
C TRP A 63 -2.56 -1.88 -13.18
N LYS A 64 -3.15 -2.74 -14.01
CA LYS A 64 -4.45 -3.37 -13.71
C LYS A 64 -4.47 -4.03 -12.33
N GLU A 65 -3.36 -4.64 -11.91
CA GLU A 65 -3.23 -5.31 -10.61
C GLU A 65 -3.12 -4.34 -9.42
N GLU A 66 -2.75 -3.08 -9.65
CA GLU A 66 -2.63 -2.08 -8.58
C GLU A 66 -3.97 -1.38 -8.26
N TRP A 67 -4.97 -1.49 -9.14
CA TRP A 67 -6.29 -0.88 -8.91
C TRP A 67 -6.94 -1.38 -7.62
N LEU A 68 -6.77 -2.65 -7.26
CA LEU A 68 -7.29 -3.15 -5.99
C LEU A 68 -6.53 -2.55 -4.80
N ALA A 69 -5.21 -2.38 -4.90
CA ALA A 69 -4.42 -1.73 -3.85
C ALA A 69 -4.85 -0.27 -3.64
N ILE A 70 -5.12 0.46 -4.74
CA ILE A 70 -5.67 1.82 -4.70
C ILE A 70 -7.05 1.81 -4.03
N TYR A 71 -7.93 0.89 -4.42
CA TYR A 71 -9.26 0.76 -3.82
C TYR A 71 -9.19 0.49 -2.31
N ILE A 72 -8.37 -0.47 -1.86
CA ILE A 72 -8.17 -0.76 -0.44
C ILE A 72 -7.59 0.46 0.29
N SER A 73 -6.65 1.18 -0.33
CA SER A 73 -6.12 2.43 0.23
C SER A 73 -7.21 3.49 0.36
N LEU A 74 -8.11 3.63 -0.61
CA LEU A 74 -9.25 4.54 -0.53
C LEU A 74 -10.23 4.13 0.58
N GLN A 75 -10.50 2.84 0.78
CA GLN A 75 -11.30 2.39 1.91
C GLN A 75 -10.69 2.77 3.27
N ALA A 76 -9.36 2.88 3.36
CA ALA A 76 -8.66 3.33 4.57
C ALA A 76 -8.63 4.86 4.70
N THR A 77 -8.48 5.58 3.57
CA THR A 77 -8.16 7.02 3.56
C THR A 77 -9.35 7.93 3.25
N ALA A 78 -10.43 7.40 2.69
CA ALA A 78 -11.60 8.18 2.23
C ALA A 78 -12.21 9.08 3.32
N PRO A 79 -12.38 8.65 4.59
CA PRO A 79 -12.83 9.55 5.65
C PRO A 79 -11.96 10.82 5.79
N PHE A 80 -10.64 10.69 5.70
CA PHE A 80 -9.72 11.82 5.84
C PHE A 80 -9.66 12.68 4.58
N LEU A 81 -9.71 12.05 3.40
CA LEU A 81 -9.78 12.76 2.12
C LEU A 81 -11.06 13.59 2.01
N HIS A 82 -12.19 13.06 2.51
CA HIS A 82 -13.45 13.80 2.61
C HIS A 82 -13.31 15.04 3.49
N LEU A 83 -12.77 14.91 4.70
CA LEU A 83 -12.54 16.05 5.61
C LEU A 83 -11.67 17.13 4.96
N GLY A 84 -10.59 16.72 4.28
CA GLY A 84 -9.73 17.65 3.54
C GLY A 84 -10.45 18.35 2.39
N ALA A 85 -11.26 17.62 1.62
CA ALA A 85 -12.04 18.19 0.52
C ALA A 85 -13.11 19.16 1.02
N ALA A 86 -13.83 18.82 2.09
CA ALA A 86 -14.85 19.66 2.70
C ALA A 86 -14.25 20.98 3.25
N ALA A 87 -13.09 20.90 3.91
CA ALA A 87 -12.34 22.07 4.35
C ALA A 87 -11.88 22.93 3.17
N GLY A 88 -11.36 22.32 2.10
CA GLY A 88 -10.93 23.01 0.89
C GLY A 88 -12.07 23.79 0.21
N VAL A 89 -13.24 23.17 0.04
CA VAL A 89 -14.42 23.85 -0.52
C VAL A 89 -14.94 24.95 0.41
N THR A 90 -14.87 24.74 1.72
CA THR A 90 -15.23 25.78 2.70
C THR A 90 -14.33 27.02 2.60
N LEU A 91 -13.03 26.85 2.34
CA LEU A 91 -12.12 27.99 2.12
C LEU A 91 -12.48 28.78 0.84
N LEU A 92 -12.99 28.09 -0.19
CA LEU A 92 -13.47 28.75 -1.42
C LEU A 92 -14.73 29.59 -1.18
N ALA A 93 -15.47 29.37 -0.08
CA ALA A 93 -16.67 30.14 0.26
C ALA A 93 -16.42 31.65 0.31
N TRP A 94 -15.27 32.08 0.85
CA TRP A 94 -14.91 33.50 0.91
C TRP A 94 -14.81 34.11 -0.48
N VAL A 95 -14.22 33.36 -1.41
CA VAL A 95 -13.96 33.79 -2.77
C VAL A 95 -15.26 33.83 -3.58
N ILE A 96 -16.09 32.79 -3.44
CA ILE A 96 -17.42 32.70 -4.05
C ILE A 96 -18.35 33.78 -3.51
N ALA A 97 -18.32 34.05 -2.20
CA ALA A 97 -19.09 35.13 -1.59
C ALA A 97 -18.66 36.50 -2.13
N SER A 98 -17.35 36.75 -2.22
CA SER A 98 -16.82 37.98 -2.84
C SER A 98 -17.29 38.13 -4.28
N PHE A 99 -17.18 37.08 -5.11
CA PHE A 99 -17.70 37.08 -6.48
C PHE A 99 -19.19 37.44 -6.53
N PHE A 100 -19.98 36.81 -5.66
CA PHE A 100 -21.43 36.93 -5.63
C PHE A 100 -21.90 38.35 -5.33
N PHE A 101 -21.23 39.06 -4.42
CA PHE A 101 -21.58 40.45 -4.09
C PHE A 101 -21.00 41.49 -5.05
N HIS A 102 -19.91 41.18 -5.77
CA HIS A 102 -19.23 42.13 -6.66
C HIS A 102 -19.48 41.89 -8.15
N THR A 103 -20.42 41.04 -8.56
CA THR A 103 -20.72 40.76 -9.97
C THR A 103 -22.06 41.36 -10.39
N GLU A 104 -22.07 42.22 -11.42
CA GLU A 104 -23.31 42.81 -11.96
C GLU A 104 -24.17 41.78 -12.72
N GLN A 105 -23.53 40.80 -13.35
CA GLN A 105 -24.22 39.80 -14.18
C GLN A 105 -24.99 38.79 -13.31
N LYS A 106 -26.30 39.01 -13.18
CA LYS A 106 -27.20 38.17 -12.36
C LYS A 106 -27.17 36.69 -12.73
N ALA A 107 -27.22 36.36 -14.03
CA ALA A 107 -27.24 34.98 -14.49
C ALA A 107 -25.96 34.22 -14.08
N LEU A 108 -24.79 34.83 -14.32
CA LEU A 108 -23.50 34.25 -13.96
C LEU A 108 -23.34 34.09 -12.44
N ARG A 109 -23.76 35.11 -11.68
CA ARG A 109 -23.77 35.08 -10.21
C ARG A 109 -24.59 33.90 -9.66
N VAL A 110 -25.81 33.72 -10.17
CA VAL A 110 -26.69 32.62 -9.73
C VAL A 110 -26.11 31.28 -10.14
N PHE A 111 -25.61 31.16 -11.37
CA PHE A 111 -25.01 29.92 -11.86
C PHE A 111 -23.82 29.46 -11.00
N VAL A 112 -22.86 30.36 -10.72
CA VAL A 112 -21.68 30.03 -9.90
C VAL A 112 -22.08 29.65 -8.47
N LEU A 113 -23.06 30.33 -7.88
CA LEU A 113 -23.55 29.98 -6.55
C LEU A 113 -24.20 28.60 -6.54
N LEU A 114 -25.07 28.29 -7.52
CA LEU A 114 -25.73 26.99 -7.62
C LEU A 114 -24.69 25.87 -7.82
N LEU A 115 -23.71 26.07 -8.69
CA LEU A 115 -22.62 25.11 -8.88
C LEU A 115 -21.86 24.86 -7.58
N TYR A 116 -21.49 25.92 -6.86
CA TYR A 116 -20.82 25.81 -5.56
C TYR A 116 -21.68 25.04 -4.53
N LEU A 117 -22.97 25.38 -4.42
CA LEU A 117 -23.88 24.69 -3.51
C LEU A 117 -24.04 23.20 -3.86
N CYS A 118 -24.14 22.87 -5.15
CA CYS A 118 -24.19 21.48 -5.61
C CYS A 118 -22.94 20.71 -5.19
N VAL A 119 -21.74 21.31 -5.33
CA VAL A 119 -20.47 20.69 -4.90
C VAL A 119 -20.44 20.50 -3.38
N VAL A 120 -20.85 21.51 -2.60
CA VAL A 120 -20.92 21.40 -1.13
C VAL A 120 -21.89 20.29 -0.71
N ILE A 121 -23.10 20.26 -1.28
CA ILE A 121 -24.10 19.22 -0.95
C ILE A 121 -23.59 17.84 -1.31
N ALA A 122 -23.00 17.66 -2.50
CA ALA A 122 -22.44 16.39 -2.92
C ALA A 122 -21.32 15.92 -1.97
N LEU A 123 -20.43 16.82 -1.55
CA LEU A 123 -19.38 16.51 -0.58
C LEU A 123 -19.95 16.18 0.80
N TYR A 124 -20.98 16.88 1.26
CA TYR A 124 -21.59 16.63 2.56
C TYR A 124 -22.34 15.30 2.58
N LEU A 125 -22.89 14.85 1.44
CA LEU A 125 -23.54 13.55 1.33
C LEU A 125 -22.56 12.39 1.05
N LEU A 126 -21.33 12.68 0.64
CA LEU A 126 -20.32 11.67 0.26
C LEU A 126 -20.03 10.62 1.36
N PRO A 127 -19.99 10.96 2.66
CA PRO A 127 -19.75 9.98 3.72
C PRO A 127 -20.72 8.81 3.77
N LEU A 128 -21.92 8.95 3.18
CA LEU A 128 -22.90 7.85 3.03
C LEU A 128 -22.43 6.76 2.07
N LEU A 129 -21.53 7.09 1.14
CA LEU A 129 -20.99 6.18 0.12
C LEU A 129 -19.63 5.62 0.51
N ILE A 130 -19.04 6.08 1.62
CA ILE A 130 -17.72 5.61 2.07
C ILE A 130 -17.90 4.26 2.76
N HIS A 131 -17.36 3.22 2.12
CA HIS A 131 -17.33 1.87 2.67
C HIS A 131 -15.92 1.53 3.15
N SER A 132 -15.77 1.34 4.47
CA SER A 132 -14.53 0.86 5.08
C SER A 132 -14.83 -0.34 5.97
N PRO A 133 -14.05 -1.44 5.89
CA PRO A 133 -14.21 -2.58 6.80
C PRO A 133 -13.95 -2.19 8.26
N CYS A 134 -13.20 -1.11 8.54
CA CYS A 134 -12.90 -0.66 9.90
C CYS A 134 -13.93 0.32 10.48
N ILE A 135 -14.98 0.67 9.74
CA ILE A 135 -16.17 1.32 10.32
C ILE A 135 -17.07 0.21 10.87
N MET A 136 -16.83 -0.18 12.12
CA MET A 136 -17.54 -1.26 12.81
C MET A 136 -17.44 -1.12 14.32
N GLU A 137 -18.37 -1.75 15.04
CA GLU A 137 -18.28 -1.85 16.49
C GLU A 137 -17.08 -2.71 16.92
N PRO A 138 -16.33 -2.32 17.96
CA PRO A 138 -15.21 -3.10 18.47
C PRO A 138 -15.58 -4.52 18.90
N THR A 139 -16.84 -4.73 19.32
CA THR A 139 -17.37 -6.06 19.68
C THR A 139 -17.49 -7.01 18.50
N HIS A 140 -17.56 -6.49 17.27
CA HIS A 140 -17.60 -7.27 16.04
C HIS A 140 -16.23 -7.44 15.38
N LEU A 141 -15.16 -6.91 16.00
CA LEU A 141 -13.81 -7.02 15.48
C LEU A 141 -13.38 -8.49 15.44
N PRO A 142 -12.93 -9.01 14.29
CA PRO A 142 -12.37 -10.36 14.22
C PRO A 142 -11.13 -10.53 15.08
N PRO A 143 -10.73 -11.78 15.42
CA PRO A 143 -9.44 -12.03 16.05
C PRO A 143 -8.29 -11.42 15.24
N LYS A 144 -7.23 -11.00 15.95
CA LYS A 144 -6.03 -10.46 15.31
C LYS A 144 -5.45 -11.48 14.32
N PRO A 145 -5.17 -11.10 13.06
CA PRO A 145 -4.53 -12.00 12.11
C PRO A 145 -3.17 -12.45 12.62
N ARG A 146 -2.88 -13.74 12.48
CA ARG A 146 -1.58 -14.29 12.86
C ARG A 146 -0.51 -13.88 11.83
N LEU A 147 0.74 -13.77 12.27
CA LEU A 147 1.85 -13.35 11.41
C LEU A 147 2.66 -14.56 10.91
N MET A 148 2.99 -14.56 9.63
CA MET A 148 4.06 -15.38 9.06
C MET A 148 5.24 -14.49 8.68
N GLY A 149 6.45 -14.90 9.01
CA GLY A 149 7.65 -14.15 8.62
C GLY A 149 8.04 -14.43 7.17
N HIS A 150 7.88 -13.45 6.29
CA HIS A 150 8.26 -13.55 4.87
C HIS A 150 9.79 -13.63 4.76
N ARG A 151 10.34 -14.76 4.31
CA ARG A 151 11.80 -15.02 4.29
C ARG A 151 12.46 -14.77 5.65
N GLY A 152 11.72 -15.05 6.71
CA GLY A 152 12.02 -14.63 8.08
C GLY A 152 11.53 -13.20 8.40
N ALA A 153 12.44 -12.30 8.82
CA ALA A 153 12.13 -10.92 9.20
C ALA A 153 13.03 -9.91 8.44
N PRO A 154 12.89 -9.81 7.11
CA PRO A 154 13.84 -9.15 6.23
C PRO A 154 13.97 -7.63 6.43
N MET A 155 13.03 -6.98 7.14
CA MET A 155 13.22 -5.58 7.53
C MET A 155 14.28 -5.38 8.61
N VAL A 156 14.60 -6.41 9.40
CA VAL A 156 15.52 -6.34 10.56
C VAL A 156 16.66 -7.36 10.52
N ALA A 157 16.72 -8.21 9.50
CA ALA A 157 17.76 -9.20 9.29
C ALA A 157 17.89 -9.52 7.79
N PRO A 158 19.03 -10.05 7.31
CA PRO A 158 19.17 -10.51 5.93
C PRO A 158 18.17 -11.63 5.63
N GLU A 159 17.39 -11.50 4.56
CA GLU A 159 16.34 -12.47 4.17
C GLU A 159 16.89 -13.90 3.98
N ASN A 160 16.06 -14.92 4.26
CA ASN A 160 16.40 -16.35 4.14
C ASN A 160 17.71 -16.73 4.86
N THR A 161 17.92 -16.22 6.07
CA THR A 161 19.04 -16.59 6.96
C THR A 161 18.54 -17.06 8.32
N MET A 162 19.35 -17.81 9.06
CA MET A 162 18.97 -18.25 10.41
C MET A 162 18.76 -17.08 11.38
N MET A 163 19.51 -15.97 11.23
CA MET A 163 19.22 -14.73 11.95
C MET A 163 17.82 -14.20 11.63
N SER A 164 17.41 -14.21 10.36
CA SER A 164 16.06 -13.79 9.95
C SER A 164 14.97 -14.59 10.64
N PHE A 165 15.10 -15.92 10.67
CA PHE A 165 14.13 -16.80 11.32
C PHE A 165 14.12 -16.64 12.84
N LYS A 166 15.28 -16.45 13.49
CA LYS A 166 15.33 -16.10 14.93
C LYS A 166 14.56 -14.81 15.22
N LYS A 167 14.68 -13.77 14.39
CA LYS A 167 13.92 -12.52 14.54
C LYS A 167 12.41 -12.75 14.33
N THR A 168 12.02 -13.67 13.44
CA THR A 168 10.62 -14.06 13.27
C THR A 168 10.03 -14.74 14.52
N VAL A 169 10.80 -15.60 15.21
CA VAL A 169 10.38 -16.16 16.50
C VAL A 169 10.12 -15.05 17.51
N ALA A 170 11.03 -14.07 17.60
CA ALA A 170 10.88 -12.93 18.51
C ALA A 170 9.63 -12.07 18.19
N CYS A 171 9.11 -12.14 16.97
CA CYS A 171 7.88 -11.47 16.55
C CYS A 171 6.58 -12.20 16.93
N ASP A 172 6.64 -13.33 17.66
CA ASP A 172 5.48 -14.19 17.95
C ASP A 172 4.71 -14.57 16.67
N ALA A 173 5.45 -14.76 15.57
CA ALA A 173 4.91 -15.30 14.35
C ALA A 173 4.63 -16.80 14.54
N TYR A 174 3.64 -17.33 13.82
CA TYR A 174 3.29 -18.76 13.94
C TYR A 174 3.90 -19.62 12.83
N ALA A 175 4.42 -18.99 11.78
CA ALA A 175 5.05 -19.70 10.67
C ALA A 175 6.25 -18.96 10.11
N PHE A 176 7.21 -19.73 9.60
CA PHE A 176 8.23 -19.25 8.69
C PHE A 176 7.73 -19.39 7.26
N GLU A 177 7.95 -18.35 6.47
CA GLU A 177 7.85 -18.42 5.02
C GLU A 177 9.26 -18.30 4.42
N SER A 178 9.54 -19.06 3.36
CA SER A 178 10.83 -19.08 2.68
C SER A 178 10.69 -19.51 1.22
N ASP A 179 11.78 -19.42 0.47
CA ASP A 179 11.91 -19.98 -0.87
C ASP A 179 12.88 -21.15 -0.86
N VAL A 180 12.53 -22.27 -1.48
CA VAL A 180 13.38 -23.46 -1.57
C VAL A 180 13.85 -23.67 -2.99
N ARG A 181 15.16 -23.92 -3.12
CA ARG A 181 15.84 -24.38 -4.34
C ARG A 181 16.59 -25.67 -4.05
N VAL A 182 17.02 -26.37 -5.10
CA VAL A 182 17.88 -27.55 -5.01
C VAL A 182 19.20 -27.26 -5.70
N SER A 183 20.31 -27.59 -5.05
CA SER A 183 21.68 -27.43 -5.58
C SER A 183 21.99 -28.48 -6.66
N SER A 184 23.10 -28.31 -7.36
CA SER A 184 23.50 -29.19 -8.48
C SER A 184 23.74 -30.64 -8.05
N ASP A 185 24.08 -30.83 -6.77
CA ASP A 185 24.31 -32.09 -6.08
C ASP A 185 23.13 -32.54 -5.20
N GLY A 186 21.96 -31.91 -5.35
CA GLY A 186 20.69 -32.43 -4.81
C GLY A 186 20.37 -32.02 -3.37
N PHE A 187 20.97 -30.96 -2.84
CA PHE A 187 20.68 -30.44 -1.50
C PHE A 187 19.65 -29.31 -1.55
N PRO A 188 18.50 -29.41 -0.86
CA PRO A 188 17.56 -28.30 -0.74
C PRO A 188 18.11 -27.17 0.15
N PHE A 189 18.07 -25.94 -0.36
CA PHE A 189 18.58 -24.75 0.32
C PHE A 189 17.63 -23.55 0.16
N LEU A 190 17.80 -22.53 1.00
CA LEU A 190 16.90 -21.38 1.03
C LEU A 190 17.42 -20.23 0.17
N MET A 191 16.70 -19.88 -0.90
CA MET A 191 17.06 -18.77 -1.77
C MET A 191 15.89 -18.36 -2.67
N HIS A 192 15.53 -17.07 -2.60
CA HIS A 192 14.45 -16.53 -3.44
C HIS A 192 14.88 -16.39 -4.90
N ASP A 193 15.98 -15.69 -5.09
CA ASP A 193 16.40 -15.23 -6.41
C ASP A 193 16.91 -16.38 -7.27
N LYS A 194 16.76 -16.21 -8.59
CA LYS A 194 17.39 -17.12 -9.55
C LYS A 194 18.92 -17.11 -9.41
N THR A 195 19.51 -15.95 -9.14
CA THR A 195 20.95 -15.72 -9.08
C THR A 195 21.39 -15.33 -7.68
N LEU A 196 22.66 -15.55 -7.33
CA LEU A 196 23.19 -15.29 -5.98
C LEU A 196 23.65 -13.82 -5.76
N ASP A 197 23.71 -13.01 -6.82
CA ASP A 197 24.30 -11.65 -6.83
C ASP A 197 23.63 -10.65 -5.86
N ARG A 198 22.30 -10.72 -5.69
CA ARG A 198 21.61 -9.72 -4.87
C ARG A 198 21.94 -9.87 -3.38
N THR A 199 22.01 -11.09 -2.89
CA THR A 199 21.99 -11.43 -1.45
C THR A 199 23.25 -12.14 -0.97
N THR A 200 24.30 -12.20 -1.79
CA THR A 200 25.57 -12.83 -1.39
C THR A 200 26.79 -12.09 -1.92
N ASN A 201 27.97 -12.57 -1.57
CA ASN A 201 29.26 -12.14 -2.12
C ASN A 201 29.76 -13.00 -3.31
N VAL A 202 28.86 -13.65 -4.06
CA VAL A 202 29.22 -14.56 -5.17
C VAL A 202 30.19 -13.95 -6.18
N ALA A 203 30.07 -12.65 -6.48
CA ALA A 203 30.97 -11.96 -7.43
C ALA A 203 32.43 -11.94 -6.98
N THR A 204 32.67 -12.01 -5.67
CA THR A 204 34.01 -12.04 -5.09
C THR A 204 34.53 -13.47 -4.98
N VAL A 205 33.68 -14.42 -4.59
CA VAL A 205 34.09 -15.82 -4.34
C VAL A 205 34.17 -16.62 -5.65
N PHE A 206 33.26 -16.38 -6.59
CA PHE A 206 33.17 -17.04 -7.89
C PHE A 206 32.99 -16.01 -9.03
N PRO A 207 34.05 -15.23 -9.36
CA PRO A 207 33.98 -14.22 -10.41
C PRO A 207 33.52 -14.79 -11.75
N GLY A 208 32.58 -14.12 -12.40
CA GLY A 208 32.00 -14.53 -13.68
C GLY A 208 30.79 -15.48 -13.58
N ARG A 209 30.45 -15.94 -12.38
CA ARG A 209 29.30 -16.83 -12.13
C ARG A 209 28.11 -16.12 -11.45
N GLU A 210 28.12 -14.79 -11.37
CA GLU A 210 27.12 -14.00 -10.63
C GLU A 210 25.71 -14.13 -11.20
N LYS A 211 25.62 -14.35 -12.52
CA LYS A 211 24.36 -14.49 -13.26
C LYS A 211 23.96 -15.93 -13.51
N GLU A 212 24.76 -16.89 -13.06
CA GLU A 212 24.37 -18.30 -13.10
C GLU A 212 23.16 -18.55 -12.19
N ASP A 213 22.37 -19.56 -12.56
CA ASP A 213 21.29 -20.01 -11.70
C ASP A 213 21.89 -20.59 -10.41
N SER A 214 21.40 -20.14 -9.27
CA SER A 214 21.80 -20.59 -7.93
C SER A 214 21.70 -22.10 -7.75
N SER A 215 20.80 -22.77 -8.48
CA SER A 215 20.69 -24.23 -8.48
C SER A 215 21.85 -24.94 -9.19
N LEU A 216 22.68 -24.25 -9.97
CA LEU A 216 23.84 -24.86 -10.65
C LEU A 216 25.11 -24.90 -9.78
N PHE A 217 25.04 -24.35 -8.57
CA PHE A 217 26.12 -24.46 -7.58
C PHE A 217 25.92 -25.72 -6.74
N THR A 218 27.02 -26.35 -6.35
CA THR A 218 27.05 -27.44 -5.37
C THR A 218 26.80 -26.89 -3.97
N TRP A 219 26.37 -27.75 -3.05
CA TRP A 219 26.18 -27.35 -1.65
C TRP A 219 27.46 -26.80 -1.01
N ALA A 220 28.60 -27.42 -1.31
CA ALA A 220 29.90 -26.98 -0.81
C ALA A 220 30.32 -25.60 -1.35
N GLU A 221 29.94 -25.25 -2.58
CA GLU A 221 30.15 -23.89 -3.11
C GLU A 221 29.22 -22.88 -2.43
N LEU A 222 27.93 -23.22 -2.28
CA LEU A 222 26.95 -22.34 -1.63
C LEU A 222 27.35 -21.99 -0.19
N GLN A 223 27.92 -22.96 0.56
CA GLN A 223 28.38 -22.74 1.93
C GLN A 223 29.60 -21.80 2.06
N GLN A 224 30.34 -21.57 0.97
CA GLN A 224 31.45 -20.61 0.99
C GLN A 224 30.96 -19.16 1.02
N LEU A 225 29.74 -18.90 0.55
CA LEU A 225 29.21 -17.55 0.40
C LEU A 225 28.81 -16.92 1.74
N ASP A 226 29.01 -15.61 1.85
CA ASP A 226 28.37 -14.77 2.86
C ASP A 226 26.98 -14.40 2.34
N ALA A 227 25.95 -14.60 3.16
CA ALA A 227 24.55 -14.30 2.81
C ALA A 227 23.96 -13.14 3.63
N GLY A 228 24.80 -12.37 4.32
CA GLY A 228 24.35 -11.37 5.29
C GLY A 228 24.92 -9.97 5.07
N THR A 229 26.21 -9.84 4.80
CA THR A 229 26.93 -8.55 4.72
C THR A 229 26.29 -7.59 3.70
N TRP A 230 25.69 -8.10 2.63
CA TRP A 230 24.95 -7.32 1.64
C TRP A 230 23.84 -6.46 2.28
N PHE A 231 23.25 -6.91 3.38
CA PHE A 231 22.15 -6.24 4.06
C PHE A 231 22.59 -4.91 4.66
N LEU A 232 23.79 -4.88 5.26
CA LEU A 232 24.39 -3.66 5.82
C LEU A 232 24.88 -2.71 4.73
N GLN A 233 25.35 -3.25 3.60
CA GLN A 233 25.88 -2.47 2.47
C GLN A 233 24.77 -1.83 1.64
N LYS A 234 23.76 -2.61 1.24
CA LYS A 234 22.66 -2.16 0.38
C LYS A 234 21.55 -1.46 1.15
N GLN A 235 21.40 -1.73 2.45
CA GLN A 235 20.37 -1.15 3.32
C GLN A 235 18.97 -1.15 2.67
N PRO A 236 18.42 -2.33 2.36
CA PRO A 236 17.15 -2.43 1.63
C PRO A 236 15.97 -1.81 2.39
N PHE A 237 16.09 -1.66 3.71
CA PHE A 237 15.06 -1.09 4.57
C PHE A 237 15.63 -0.04 5.53
N PRO A 238 14.85 1.00 5.90
CA PRO A 238 15.29 1.99 6.88
C PRO A 238 15.72 1.38 8.23
N ALA A 239 15.05 0.32 8.69
CA ALA A 239 15.37 -0.36 9.95
C ALA A 239 16.74 -1.05 9.95
N ALA A 240 17.31 -1.37 8.78
CA ALA A 240 18.68 -1.90 8.68
C ALA A 240 19.73 -0.87 9.16
N ARG A 241 19.39 0.42 9.23
CA ARG A 241 20.28 1.50 9.71
C ARG A 241 20.37 1.56 11.22
N THR A 242 19.41 0.98 11.93
CA THR A 242 19.25 1.09 13.38
C THR A 242 19.50 -0.24 14.11
N LEU A 243 20.18 -1.20 13.46
CA LEU A 243 20.58 -2.45 14.10
C LEU A 243 21.58 -2.20 15.23
N SER A 244 21.47 -3.01 16.29
CA SER A 244 22.45 -3.00 17.39
C SER A 244 23.83 -3.48 16.92
N SER A 245 24.86 -3.18 17.71
CA SER A 245 26.23 -3.62 17.42
C SER A 245 26.33 -5.15 17.31
N GLU A 246 25.63 -5.87 18.18
CA GLU A 246 25.55 -7.34 18.21
C GLU A 246 24.87 -7.88 16.96
N ASP A 247 23.73 -7.30 16.57
CA ASP A 247 23.02 -7.69 15.35
C ASP A 247 23.90 -7.46 14.11
N ARG A 248 24.64 -6.35 14.06
CA ARG A 248 25.55 -6.06 12.93
C ARG A 248 26.68 -7.08 12.82
N GLU A 249 27.21 -7.56 13.94
CA GLU A 249 28.22 -8.60 13.96
C GLU A 249 27.64 -9.95 13.50
N GLU A 250 26.43 -10.31 13.94
CA GLU A 250 25.77 -11.55 13.52
C GLU A 250 25.40 -11.55 12.04
N VAL A 251 25.08 -10.39 11.46
CA VAL A 251 24.84 -10.25 10.01
C VAL A 251 26.05 -10.75 9.20
N GLY A 252 27.28 -10.39 9.57
CA GLY A 252 28.48 -10.82 8.85
C GLY A 252 28.83 -12.31 8.99
N LYS A 253 28.09 -13.05 9.82
CA LYS A 253 28.27 -14.49 10.05
C LYS A 253 27.25 -15.34 9.31
N GLN A 254 26.27 -14.73 8.63
CA GLN A 254 25.18 -15.46 8.00
C GLN A 254 25.62 -16.20 6.73
N LYS A 255 25.11 -17.42 6.59
CA LYS A 255 25.27 -18.31 5.43
C LYS A 255 23.93 -18.57 4.77
N ILE A 256 23.96 -19.14 3.56
CA ILE A 256 22.77 -19.69 2.90
C ILE A 256 22.33 -20.92 3.69
N PRO A 257 21.15 -20.95 4.33
CA PRO A 257 20.72 -22.10 5.11
C PRO A 257 20.28 -23.27 4.22
N ALA A 258 20.46 -24.47 4.73
CA ALA A 258 19.79 -25.66 4.22
C ALA A 258 18.31 -25.64 4.61
N LEU A 259 17.46 -26.33 3.84
CA LEU A 259 16.07 -26.55 4.25
C LEU A 259 15.99 -27.26 5.61
N SER A 260 16.88 -28.21 5.88
CA SER A 260 16.91 -28.94 7.15
C SER A 260 17.10 -28.03 8.36
N GLU A 261 17.89 -26.97 8.25
CA GLU A 261 18.11 -26.00 9.34
C GLU A 261 16.82 -25.21 9.65
N LEU A 262 16.07 -24.83 8.62
CA LEU A 262 14.76 -24.19 8.80
C LEU A 262 13.76 -25.15 9.45
N LEU A 263 13.72 -26.41 9.03
CA LEU A 263 12.82 -27.42 9.58
C LEU A 263 13.15 -27.75 11.04
N GLU A 264 14.42 -27.80 11.40
CA GLU A 264 14.87 -27.97 12.79
C GLU A 264 14.45 -26.78 13.65
N ALA A 265 14.68 -25.56 13.18
CA ALA A 265 14.25 -24.35 13.87
C ALA A 265 12.74 -24.30 14.04
N ALA A 266 11.98 -24.72 13.02
CA ALA A 266 10.53 -24.79 13.06
C ALA A 266 10.03 -25.84 14.06
N GLY A 267 10.61 -27.04 14.07
CA GLY A 267 10.29 -28.09 15.03
C GLY A 267 10.58 -27.67 16.47
N THR A 268 11.73 -27.02 16.70
CA THR A 268 12.14 -26.52 18.03
C THR A 268 11.16 -25.49 18.59
N HIS A 269 10.65 -24.60 17.74
CA HIS A 269 9.74 -23.52 18.15
C HIS A 269 8.25 -23.87 17.94
N ASN A 270 7.95 -25.09 17.49
CA ASN A 270 6.61 -25.53 17.11
C ASN A 270 5.91 -24.57 16.13
N MET A 271 6.66 -24.12 15.12
CA MET A 271 6.20 -23.18 14.10
C MET A 271 5.91 -23.91 12.79
N SER A 272 4.91 -23.44 12.05
CA SER A 272 4.64 -23.96 10.71
C SER A 272 5.69 -23.48 9.70
N VAL A 273 5.88 -24.22 8.62
CA VAL A 273 6.75 -23.83 7.50
C VAL A 273 5.94 -23.83 6.21
N ILE A 274 5.88 -22.67 5.55
CA ILE A 274 5.36 -22.53 4.18
C ILE A 274 6.53 -22.14 3.27
N PHE A 275 6.54 -22.61 2.03
CA PHE A 275 7.58 -22.24 1.11
C PHE A 275 7.15 -22.24 -0.35
N ASP A 276 7.73 -21.35 -1.13
CA ASP A 276 7.73 -21.44 -2.58
C ASP A 276 8.82 -22.40 -3.04
N LEU A 277 8.45 -23.44 -3.79
CA LEU A 277 9.43 -24.35 -4.38
C LEU A 277 9.80 -23.88 -5.79
N ARG A 278 11.07 -23.50 -5.98
CA ARG A 278 11.59 -22.95 -7.23
C ARG A 278 12.20 -24.07 -8.07
N ALA A 279 11.64 -24.28 -9.26
CA ALA A 279 12.15 -25.28 -10.20
C ALA A 279 13.54 -24.89 -10.74
N PRO A 280 14.52 -25.81 -10.74
CA PRO A 280 15.84 -25.56 -11.32
C PRO A 280 15.78 -25.57 -12.86
N PRO A 281 16.83 -25.10 -13.56
CA PRO A 281 16.83 -25.05 -15.02
C PRO A 281 16.80 -26.45 -15.65
N LYS A 282 16.36 -26.56 -16.91
CA LYS A 282 16.17 -27.85 -17.59
C LYS A 282 17.43 -28.72 -17.74
N ASN A 283 18.60 -28.11 -17.70
CA ASN A 283 19.90 -28.80 -17.77
C ASN A 283 20.39 -29.29 -16.39
N HIS A 284 19.60 -29.09 -15.33
CA HIS A 284 19.93 -29.51 -13.98
C HIS A 284 19.60 -31.00 -13.76
N ASN A 285 20.49 -31.74 -13.07
CA ASN A 285 20.32 -33.17 -12.82
C ASN A 285 19.00 -33.53 -12.10
N TYR A 286 18.48 -32.60 -11.31
CA TYR A 286 17.22 -32.76 -10.57
C TYR A 286 16.06 -31.92 -11.13
N SER A 287 16.10 -31.49 -12.40
CA SER A 287 15.02 -30.67 -13.01
C SER A 287 13.64 -31.31 -12.93
N GLU A 288 13.56 -32.64 -12.98
CA GLU A 288 12.31 -33.39 -12.87
C GLU A 288 12.07 -33.96 -11.46
N ALA A 289 13.13 -34.03 -10.63
CA ALA A 289 13.09 -34.68 -9.33
C ALA A 289 13.10 -33.71 -8.12
N PHE A 290 13.23 -32.39 -8.34
CA PHE A 290 13.39 -31.40 -7.26
C PHE A 290 12.26 -31.44 -6.22
N VAL A 291 11.02 -31.76 -6.64
CA VAL A 291 9.89 -31.95 -5.71
C VAL A 291 10.11 -33.15 -4.80
N ASN A 292 10.51 -34.30 -5.37
CA ASN A 292 10.78 -35.50 -4.59
C ASN A 292 11.98 -35.32 -3.66
N VAL A 293 13.06 -34.70 -4.14
CA VAL A 293 14.24 -34.38 -3.32
C VAL A 293 13.88 -33.50 -2.13
N THR A 294 13.03 -32.49 -2.35
CA THR A 294 12.55 -31.60 -1.28
C THR A 294 11.64 -32.35 -0.30
N LEU A 295 10.71 -33.16 -0.81
CA LEU A 295 9.81 -33.98 0.01
C LEU A 295 10.60 -34.95 0.90
N GLU A 296 11.56 -35.67 0.32
CA GLU A 296 12.43 -36.58 1.07
C GLU A 296 13.24 -35.85 2.15
N ALA A 297 13.75 -34.66 1.88
CA ALA A 297 14.46 -33.86 2.88
C ALA A 297 13.55 -33.49 4.05
N ILE A 298 12.27 -33.18 3.79
CA ILE A 298 11.29 -32.90 4.84
C ILE A 298 10.95 -34.17 5.62
N LEU A 299 10.69 -35.29 4.94
CA LEU A 299 10.34 -36.56 5.61
C LEU A 299 11.50 -37.16 6.41
N LYS A 300 12.75 -36.89 6.01
CA LYS A 300 13.96 -37.25 6.77
C LYS A 300 14.20 -36.34 7.98
N SER A 301 13.53 -35.18 8.06
CA SER A 301 13.63 -34.29 9.21
C SER A 301 12.72 -34.76 10.36
N ASN A 302 13.01 -34.31 11.58
CA ASN A 302 12.19 -34.63 12.77
C ASN A 302 10.96 -33.73 12.94
N ILE A 303 10.60 -32.91 11.93
CA ILE A 303 9.46 -32.00 12.04
C ILE A 303 8.13 -32.77 11.95
N SER A 304 7.15 -32.34 12.74
CA SER A 304 5.78 -32.85 12.60
C SER A 304 5.21 -32.48 11.22
N GLN A 305 4.63 -33.45 10.51
CA GLN A 305 4.03 -33.22 9.20
C GLN A 305 2.92 -32.15 9.23
N GLU A 306 2.19 -32.04 10.34
CA GLU A 306 1.12 -31.05 10.55
C GLU A 306 1.62 -29.59 10.50
N LEU A 307 2.93 -29.37 10.72
CA LEU A 307 3.55 -28.05 10.65
C LEU A 307 3.94 -27.66 9.21
N ILE A 308 3.90 -28.58 8.26
CA ILE A 308 4.26 -28.30 6.87
C ILE A 308 3.04 -27.79 6.11
N LEU A 309 3.14 -26.54 5.66
CA LEU A 309 2.15 -25.87 4.83
C LEU A 309 2.55 -26.00 3.36
N TRP A 310 2.11 -27.07 2.72
CA TRP A 310 2.50 -27.41 1.35
C TRP A 310 1.78 -26.50 0.33
N LEU A 311 2.52 -25.52 -0.19
CA LEU A 311 2.08 -24.59 -1.22
C LEU A 311 2.27 -25.08 -2.67
N PRO A 312 3.32 -25.84 -3.04
CA PRO A 312 3.53 -26.26 -4.43
C PRO A 312 2.36 -27.05 -5.02
N ASP A 313 1.89 -26.62 -6.18
CA ASP A 313 0.78 -27.30 -6.87
C ASP A 313 1.24 -28.54 -7.65
N GLN A 314 2.51 -28.60 -8.05
CA GLN A 314 3.05 -29.70 -8.84
C GLN A 314 3.16 -30.98 -8.00
N PHE A 315 2.74 -32.11 -8.58
CA PHE A 315 2.79 -33.44 -7.95
C PHE A 315 2.04 -33.54 -6.60
N ARG A 316 1.05 -32.67 -6.37
CA ARG A 316 0.32 -32.59 -5.10
C ARG A 316 -0.32 -33.92 -4.68
N GLU A 317 -0.91 -34.67 -5.62
CA GLU A 317 -1.51 -35.97 -5.33
C GLU A 317 -0.47 -36.97 -4.81
N ASP A 318 0.74 -36.96 -5.38
CA ASP A 318 1.84 -37.83 -4.94
C ASP A 318 2.35 -37.43 -3.57
N VAL A 319 2.46 -36.13 -3.31
CA VAL A 319 2.84 -35.58 -1.99
C VAL A 319 1.80 -35.95 -0.94
N MET A 320 0.51 -35.83 -1.24
CA MET A 320 -0.56 -36.21 -0.30
C MET A 320 -0.54 -37.71 0.02
N ARG A 321 -0.17 -38.57 -0.94
CA ARG A 321 -0.02 -40.01 -0.71
C ARG A 321 1.17 -40.34 0.18
N GLN A 322 2.29 -39.65 0.01
CA GLN A 322 3.54 -39.90 0.75
C GLN A 322 3.58 -39.20 2.12
N ALA A 323 2.97 -38.03 2.23
CA ALA A 323 2.97 -37.17 3.41
C ALA A 323 1.54 -36.69 3.74
N PRO A 324 0.64 -37.59 4.17
CA PRO A 324 -0.76 -37.26 4.39
C PRO A 324 -0.99 -36.22 5.52
N GLY A 325 -0.01 -36.00 6.40
CA GLY A 325 -0.10 -34.98 7.45
C GLY A 325 0.18 -33.54 6.97
N PHE A 326 0.71 -33.36 5.75
CA PHE A 326 0.99 -32.02 5.23
C PHE A 326 -0.30 -31.22 5.01
N GLN A 327 -0.30 -29.99 5.51
CA GLN A 327 -1.41 -29.07 5.35
C GLN A 327 -1.37 -28.45 3.95
N GLN A 328 -2.30 -28.86 3.09
CA GLN A 328 -2.38 -28.37 1.71
C GLN A 328 -2.84 -26.90 1.66
N ILE A 329 -2.05 -26.05 1.01
CA ILE A 329 -2.35 -24.63 0.79
C ILE A 329 -2.32 -24.33 -0.70
N TYR A 330 -3.23 -23.47 -1.17
CA TYR A 330 -3.39 -23.19 -2.60
C TYR A 330 -3.04 -21.75 -2.95
N GLY A 331 -2.26 -21.56 -4.01
CA GLY A 331 -1.87 -20.26 -4.55
C GLY A 331 -2.95 -19.58 -5.40
N HIS A 332 -4.19 -20.06 -5.34
CA HIS A 332 -5.29 -19.59 -6.18
C HIS A 332 -6.64 -19.62 -5.44
N LYS A 333 -7.61 -18.87 -5.98
CA LYS A 333 -8.99 -18.86 -5.50
C LYS A 333 -9.69 -20.16 -5.87
N ARG A 334 -10.77 -20.47 -5.15
CA ARG A 334 -11.68 -21.57 -5.48
C ARG A 334 -12.14 -21.41 -6.93
N ARG A 335 -11.93 -22.45 -7.74
CA ARG A 335 -12.37 -22.46 -9.14
C ARG A 335 -13.85 -22.80 -9.24
N ASN A 336 -14.28 -23.82 -8.49
CA ASN A 336 -15.63 -24.37 -8.49
C ASN A 336 -16.07 -24.71 -7.05
N ASP A 337 -17.39 -24.72 -6.78
CA ASP A 337 -17.95 -24.96 -5.44
C ASP A 337 -17.64 -26.35 -4.85
N THR A 338 -17.26 -27.31 -5.68
CA THR A 338 -16.92 -28.69 -5.27
C THR A 338 -15.45 -28.87 -4.89
N GLU A 339 -14.60 -27.87 -5.13
CA GLU A 339 -13.17 -27.97 -4.82
C GLU A 339 -12.95 -27.95 -3.29
N PRO A 340 -12.31 -28.98 -2.70
CA PRO A 340 -12.10 -29.10 -1.25
C PRO A 340 -10.95 -28.19 -0.77
N LEU A 341 -11.03 -26.91 -1.11
CA LEU A 341 -10.03 -25.90 -0.78
C LEU A 341 -10.24 -25.44 0.66
N LYS A 342 -9.26 -25.74 1.53
CA LYS A 342 -9.28 -25.43 2.97
C LYS A 342 -8.42 -24.25 3.38
N ARG A 343 -7.33 -23.99 2.66
CA ARG A 343 -6.41 -22.89 2.94
C ARG A 343 -5.92 -22.26 1.64
N VAL A 344 -5.82 -20.94 1.61
CA VAL A 344 -5.26 -20.20 0.47
C VAL A 344 -4.15 -19.27 0.90
N ASN A 345 -3.17 -19.11 0.02
CA ASN A 345 -2.08 -18.16 0.14
C ASN A 345 -2.08 -17.27 -1.10
N LEU A 346 -2.55 -16.04 -0.98
CA LEU A 346 -2.78 -15.15 -2.12
C LEU A 346 -2.10 -13.80 -1.93
N SER A 347 -1.76 -13.14 -3.04
CA SER A 347 -1.44 -11.72 -2.99
C SER A 347 -2.64 -10.94 -2.42
N PHE A 348 -2.39 -9.96 -1.54
CA PHE A 348 -3.47 -9.09 -1.04
C PHE A 348 -4.16 -8.31 -2.17
N LYS A 349 -3.49 -8.14 -3.31
CA LYS A 349 -4.03 -7.49 -4.52
C LYS A 349 -5.03 -8.37 -5.28
N ASN A 350 -5.13 -9.64 -4.92
CA ASN A 350 -6.01 -10.58 -5.59
C ASN A 350 -7.33 -10.79 -4.84
N MET A 351 -7.53 -10.24 -3.63
CA MET A 351 -8.72 -10.51 -2.84
C MET A 351 -9.25 -9.24 -2.17
N SER A 352 -10.49 -8.87 -2.49
CA SER A 352 -11.18 -7.74 -1.86
C SER A 352 -11.57 -8.06 -0.42
N THR A 353 -11.79 -7.02 0.39
CA THR A 353 -12.24 -7.15 1.79
C THR A 353 -13.56 -7.92 1.94
N GLN A 354 -14.39 -7.93 0.89
CA GLN A 354 -15.70 -8.57 0.88
C GLN A 354 -15.54 -10.06 0.58
N GLU A 355 -14.67 -10.41 -0.36
CA GLU A 355 -14.30 -11.80 -0.63
C GLU A 355 -13.65 -12.45 0.59
N ILE A 356 -12.79 -11.74 1.33
CA ILE A 356 -12.19 -12.24 2.58
C ILE A 356 -13.29 -12.69 3.56
N ARG A 357 -14.33 -11.87 3.75
CA ARG A 357 -15.47 -12.16 4.65
C ARG A 357 -16.28 -13.38 4.21
N VAL A 358 -16.33 -13.65 2.90
CA VAL A 358 -17.01 -14.83 2.36
C VAL A 358 -16.14 -16.07 2.55
N TYR A 359 -14.86 -16.00 2.15
CA TYR A 359 -13.92 -17.12 2.21
C TYR A 359 -13.70 -17.64 3.64
N ARG A 360 -13.59 -16.73 4.62
CA ARG A 360 -13.29 -17.11 6.01
C ARG A 360 -14.34 -17.98 6.69
N LYS A 361 -15.51 -18.20 6.07
CA LYS A 361 -16.55 -19.07 6.60
C LYS A 361 -16.11 -20.54 6.62
N ASP A 362 -15.35 -20.97 5.62
CA ASP A 362 -14.95 -22.37 5.42
C ASP A 362 -13.49 -22.54 4.95
N VAL A 363 -12.81 -21.44 4.59
CA VAL A 363 -11.42 -21.41 4.10
C VAL A 363 -10.55 -20.53 4.97
N LYS A 364 -9.36 -21.01 5.36
CA LYS A 364 -8.34 -20.18 6.00
C LYS A 364 -7.62 -19.32 4.97
N VAL A 365 -7.61 -18.01 5.16
CA VAL A 365 -7.02 -17.06 4.21
C VAL A 365 -5.71 -16.49 4.75
N ASN A 366 -4.61 -16.72 4.01
CA ASN A 366 -3.36 -16.01 4.19
C ASN A 366 -3.13 -15.02 3.04
N LEU A 367 -2.75 -13.78 3.36
CA LEU A 367 -2.43 -12.75 2.36
C LEU A 367 -0.98 -12.27 2.45
N TYR A 368 -0.32 -12.11 1.30
CA TYR A 368 1.07 -11.66 1.21
C TYR A 368 1.27 -10.53 0.18
N VAL A 369 2.33 -9.74 0.25
CA VAL A 369 3.16 -9.45 1.43
C VAL A 369 2.62 -8.17 2.08
N VAL A 370 2.27 -8.22 3.36
CA VAL A 370 1.58 -7.13 4.06
C VAL A 370 2.53 -6.46 5.05
N ASP A 371 3.06 -5.30 4.71
CA ASP A 371 4.10 -4.63 5.53
C ASP A 371 3.62 -3.36 6.25
N LYS A 372 2.50 -2.80 5.81
CA LYS A 372 2.04 -1.49 6.31
C LYS A 372 0.98 -1.65 7.41
N PRO A 373 1.11 -0.95 8.56
CA PRO A 373 0.13 -0.99 9.64
C PRO A 373 -1.31 -0.69 9.21
N TRP A 374 -1.50 0.29 8.32
CA TRP A 374 -2.83 0.63 7.80
C TRP A 374 -3.42 -0.52 6.98
N LEU A 375 -2.61 -1.19 6.14
CA LEU A 375 -3.07 -2.31 5.31
C LEU A 375 -3.40 -3.52 6.21
N PHE A 376 -2.54 -3.82 7.17
CA PHE A 376 -2.80 -4.85 8.18
C PHE A 376 -4.11 -4.59 8.93
N SER A 377 -4.37 -3.33 9.31
CA SER A 377 -5.62 -2.92 9.99
C SER A 377 -6.84 -3.18 9.12
N MET A 378 -6.80 -2.84 7.83
CA MET A 378 -7.89 -3.09 6.89
C MET A 378 -8.19 -4.57 6.72
N LEU A 379 -7.15 -5.39 6.59
CA LEU A 379 -7.29 -6.85 6.45
C LEU A 379 -7.76 -7.50 7.76
N TRP A 380 -7.33 -6.98 8.92
CA TRP A 380 -7.84 -7.38 10.23
C TRP A 380 -9.35 -7.09 10.35
N CYS A 381 -9.79 -5.87 10.04
CA CYS A 381 -11.21 -5.53 10.04
C CYS A 381 -12.02 -6.35 9.00
N ALA A 382 -11.39 -6.79 7.90
CA ALA A 382 -12.01 -7.71 6.94
C ALA A 382 -12.07 -9.17 7.46
N GLY A 383 -11.21 -9.52 8.41
CA GLY A 383 -11.20 -10.82 9.08
C GLY A 383 -10.32 -11.87 8.42
N VAL A 384 -9.19 -11.46 7.83
CA VAL A 384 -8.16 -12.39 7.34
C VAL A 384 -7.61 -13.24 8.50
N ASP A 385 -7.30 -14.51 8.27
CA ASP A 385 -6.77 -15.40 9.32
C ASP A 385 -5.29 -15.14 9.61
N SER A 386 -4.50 -14.86 8.56
CA SER A 386 -3.08 -14.58 8.69
C SER A 386 -2.54 -13.70 7.56
N VAL A 387 -1.38 -13.11 7.80
CA VAL A 387 -0.62 -12.39 6.78
C VAL A 387 0.84 -12.81 6.78
N THR A 388 1.44 -12.84 5.61
CA THR A 388 2.90 -12.96 5.44
C THR A 388 3.49 -11.56 5.33
N THR A 389 4.51 -11.26 6.13
CA THR A 389 5.03 -9.89 6.29
C THR A 389 6.55 -9.84 6.42
N ASN A 390 7.16 -8.79 5.87
CA ASN A 390 8.54 -8.42 6.14
C ASN A 390 8.68 -7.69 7.49
N ALA A 391 7.58 -7.13 7.99
CA ALA A 391 7.50 -6.15 9.07
C ALA A 391 6.93 -6.73 10.37
N CYS A 392 7.20 -8.01 10.68
CA CYS A 392 6.60 -8.69 11.82
C CYS A 392 6.79 -7.92 13.14
N HIS A 393 7.98 -7.33 13.34
CA HIS A 393 8.35 -6.54 14.51
C HIS A 393 7.48 -5.27 14.69
N ILE A 394 6.88 -4.74 13.62
CA ILE A 394 5.96 -3.60 13.65
C ILE A 394 4.53 -4.10 13.86
N LEU A 395 4.09 -5.09 13.08
CA LEU A 395 2.70 -5.52 13.08
C LEU A 395 2.31 -6.29 14.36
N GLN A 396 3.25 -6.96 15.00
CA GLN A 396 3.03 -7.61 16.30
C GLN A 396 2.62 -6.60 17.37
N GLN A 397 3.15 -5.37 17.34
CA GLN A 397 2.88 -4.33 18.34
C GLN A 397 1.45 -3.75 18.24
N LEU A 398 0.77 -3.92 17.10
CA LEU A 398 -0.60 -3.42 16.92
C LEU A 398 -1.58 -4.20 17.79
N LYS A 399 -2.10 -3.57 18.85
CA LYS A 399 -3.10 -4.16 19.75
C LYS A 399 -4.54 -4.07 19.20
N GLN A 400 -4.79 -3.15 18.28
CA GLN A 400 -6.06 -2.96 17.59
C GLN A 400 -5.80 -2.39 16.19
N PRO A 401 -6.74 -2.51 15.24
CA PRO A 401 -6.64 -1.85 13.95
C PRO A 401 -6.47 -0.34 14.13
N SER A 402 -5.59 0.24 13.33
CA SER A 402 -5.54 1.70 13.16
C SER A 402 -6.88 2.15 12.59
N TRP A 403 -7.48 3.18 13.19
CA TRP A 403 -8.72 3.80 12.70
C TRP A 403 -9.97 2.91 12.74
N LEU A 404 -10.04 1.99 13.71
CA LEU A 404 -11.29 1.33 14.07
C LEU A 404 -12.27 2.38 14.61
N LEU A 405 -13.38 2.60 13.90
CA LEU A 405 -14.35 3.65 14.18
C LEU A 405 -15.76 3.05 14.29
N PRO A 406 -16.41 3.14 15.47
CA PRO A 406 -17.82 2.79 15.59
C PRO A 406 -18.67 3.63 14.61
N PRO A 407 -19.68 3.05 13.94
CA PRO A 407 -20.53 3.77 12.97
C PRO A 407 -21.15 5.06 13.54
N ASP A 408 -21.61 5.04 14.79
CA ASP A 408 -22.21 6.21 15.45
C ASP A 408 -21.17 7.31 15.71
N THR A 409 -19.94 6.92 16.07
CA THR A 409 -18.84 7.87 16.25
C THR A 409 -18.44 8.50 14.91
N TYR A 410 -18.33 7.70 13.86
CA TYR A 410 -18.06 8.18 12.50
C TYR A 410 -19.15 9.18 12.04
N ARG A 411 -20.42 8.82 12.23
CA ARG A 411 -21.56 9.69 11.90
C ARG A 411 -21.56 10.99 12.70
N MET A 412 -21.25 10.93 14.00
CA MET A 412 -21.15 12.11 14.86
C MET A 412 -20.05 13.06 14.37
N ILE A 413 -18.83 12.54 14.13
CA ILE A 413 -17.70 13.34 13.62
C ILE A 413 -18.10 14.02 12.32
N TRP A 414 -18.68 13.26 11.39
CA TRP A 414 -19.14 13.78 10.11
C TRP A 414 -20.16 14.91 10.29
N ILE A 415 -21.25 14.69 11.03
CA ILE A 415 -22.31 15.72 11.25
C ILE A 415 -21.73 16.98 11.89
N VAL A 416 -20.90 16.82 12.92
CA VAL A 416 -20.30 17.96 13.63
C VAL A 416 -19.39 18.77 12.71
N VAL A 417 -18.52 18.10 11.94
CA VAL A 417 -17.63 18.78 10.99
C VAL A 417 -18.43 19.52 9.93
N ASP A 418 -19.42 18.88 9.32
CA ASP A 418 -20.25 19.51 8.27
C ASP A 418 -21.03 20.72 8.80
N CYS A 419 -21.59 20.61 10.02
CA CYS A 419 -22.24 21.74 10.68
C CYS A 419 -21.26 22.90 10.92
N LEU A 420 -20.07 22.62 11.47
CA LEU A 420 -19.05 23.65 11.71
C LEU A 420 -18.63 24.32 10.40
N LEU A 421 -18.28 23.55 9.38
CA LEU A 421 -17.90 24.06 8.07
C LEU A 421 -19.03 24.88 7.43
N PHE A 422 -20.28 24.45 7.57
CA PHE A 422 -21.43 25.22 7.09
C PHE A 422 -21.56 26.57 7.80
N THR A 423 -21.33 26.64 9.11
CA THR A 423 -21.33 27.92 9.83
C THR A 423 -20.24 28.86 9.33
N VAL A 424 -19.06 28.33 8.96
CA VAL A 424 -17.96 29.11 8.37
C VAL A 424 -18.35 29.65 7.00
N ILE A 425 -19.00 28.83 6.16
CA ILE A 425 -19.53 29.27 4.86
C ILE A 425 -20.51 30.43 5.06
N LEU A 426 -21.50 30.27 5.94
CA LEU A 426 -22.48 31.33 6.23
C LEU A 426 -21.80 32.61 6.72
N TRP A 427 -20.83 32.47 7.62
CA TRP A 427 -20.08 33.59 8.17
C TRP A 427 -19.30 34.35 7.08
N ALA A 428 -18.66 33.62 6.15
CA ALA A 428 -17.97 34.22 5.01
C ALA A 428 -18.94 35.05 4.13
N PHE A 429 -20.14 34.53 3.84
CA PHE A 429 -21.16 35.27 3.09
C PHE A 429 -21.69 36.49 3.86
N ILE A 430 -21.91 36.38 5.17
CA ILE A 430 -22.38 37.51 6.00
C ILE A 430 -21.34 38.63 6.05
N LEU A 431 -20.06 38.28 6.26
CA LEU A 431 -18.99 39.27 6.29
C LEU A 431 -18.78 39.95 4.94
N GLN A 432 -18.74 39.18 3.84
CA GLN A 432 -18.61 39.75 2.51
C GLN A 432 -19.78 40.69 2.16
N ARG A 433 -21.01 40.35 2.57
CA ARG A 433 -22.17 41.24 2.45
C ARG A 433 -21.98 42.55 3.21
N LYS A 434 -21.46 42.50 4.45
CA LYS A 434 -21.17 43.69 5.25
C LYS A 434 -20.07 44.56 4.61
N CYS A 435 -19.01 43.93 4.09
CA CYS A 435 -17.92 44.62 3.40
C CYS A 435 -18.39 45.30 2.10
N SER A 436 -19.21 44.62 1.30
CA SER A 436 -19.79 45.19 0.08
C SER A 436 -20.67 46.40 0.39
N ARG A 437 -21.58 46.32 1.38
CA ARG A 437 -22.42 47.46 1.79
C ARG A 437 -21.62 48.68 2.26
N LYS A 438 -20.53 48.47 3.01
CA LYS A 438 -19.62 49.54 3.43
C LYS A 438 -18.90 50.19 2.25
N ARG A 439 -18.55 49.40 1.23
CA ARG A 439 -17.91 49.91 0.01
C ARG A 439 -18.90 50.72 -0.83
N ASP A 440 -20.13 50.24 -1.02
CA ASP A 440 -21.17 50.96 -1.76
C ASP A 440 -21.52 52.31 -1.11
N THR A 441 -21.60 52.36 0.22
CA THR A 441 -21.78 53.61 0.97
C THR A 441 -20.59 54.56 0.80
N SER A 442 -19.35 54.08 0.92
CA SER A 442 -18.17 54.93 0.68
C SER A 442 -18.09 55.50 -0.74
N VAL A 443 -18.47 54.71 -1.76
CA VAL A 443 -18.48 55.15 -3.15
C VAL A 443 -19.58 56.20 -3.37
N SER A 444 -20.76 55.98 -2.79
CA SER A 444 -21.86 56.95 -2.81
C SER A 444 -21.44 58.28 -2.15
N ASP A 445 -20.81 58.25 -0.98
CA ASP A 445 -20.36 59.46 -0.28
C ASP A 445 -19.30 60.22 -1.08
N THR A 446 -18.33 59.53 -1.69
CA THR A 446 -17.35 60.17 -2.59
C THR A 446 -17.99 60.74 -3.85
N ALA A 447 -19.00 60.07 -4.42
CA ALA A 447 -19.71 60.56 -5.59
C ALA A 447 -20.46 61.85 -5.23
N VAL A 448 -21.18 61.88 -4.10
CA VAL A 448 -21.89 63.07 -3.61
C VAL A 448 -20.94 64.23 -3.33
N LEU A 449 -19.79 63.98 -2.70
CA LEU A 449 -18.74 65.00 -2.48
C LEU A 449 -18.19 65.56 -3.79
N LEU A 450 -17.93 64.72 -4.79
CA LEU A 450 -17.48 65.18 -6.11
C LEU A 450 -18.54 66.02 -6.81
N THR A 451 -19.83 65.66 -6.72
CA THR A 451 -20.91 66.47 -7.28
C THR A 451 -21.05 67.82 -6.57
N GLN A 452 -20.89 67.86 -5.24
CA GLN A 452 -20.90 69.10 -4.47
C GLN A 452 -19.71 70.01 -4.80
N ILE A 453 -18.51 69.44 -4.94
CA ILE A 453 -17.33 70.21 -5.37
C ILE A 453 -17.54 70.79 -6.77
N HIS A 454 -18.13 70.00 -7.68
CA HIS A 454 -18.37 70.45 -9.05
C HIS A 454 -19.41 71.59 -9.11
N SER A 455 -20.39 71.61 -8.20
CA SER A 455 -21.40 72.68 -8.12
C SER A 455 -20.89 73.96 -7.41
N ILE A 456 -19.72 73.92 -6.77
CA ILE A 456 -19.07 75.10 -6.16
C ILE A 456 -18.07 75.74 -7.14
N LEU A 457 -17.70 75.02 -8.21
CA LEU A 457 -16.75 75.44 -9.24
C LEU A 457 -17.42 76.00 -10.52
N GLU A 458 -18.75 75.99 -10.60
CA GLU A 458 -19.57 76.76 -11.54
C GLU A 458 -20.13 78.01 -10.84
#